data_AF-A0A2V8DW88-F1
#
_entry.id   AF-A0A2V8DW88-F1
#
_cell.length_a   1.000
_cell.length_b   1.000
_cell.length_c   1.000
_cell.angle_alpha   90.00
_cell.angle_beta   90.00
_cell.angle_gamma   90.00
#
_symmetry.space_group_name_H-M   'P 1'
#
loop_
_entity.id
_entity.type
_entity.pdbx_description
1 polymer ?
#
loop_
_entity_poly.entity_id
_entity_poly.type
_entity_poly.pdbx_seq_one_letter_code
_entity_poly.pdbx_strand_id
1 'polypeptide(L)'
;MLPVVPGFSHLDGRPNRFLADQFDDSWTNILFVGRVIPNKKIEDLIRFYHAYHTAFNPRSRLLIVGAYSGFERYFAALNQMTAALDLSHVHFVGHVSDSELVAFYEIADLFLCASEHEGFCVPLVEAFYKEVPTLAYTA
;
A
#
# COMPACT_ATOMS: atom_id res chain seq x y z
N MET A 1 -1.32 24.73 -19.16
CA MET A 1 -2.26 23.91 -18.36
C MET A 1 -2.13 24.33 -16.91
N LEU A 2 -3.23 24.45 -16.18
CA LEU A 2 -3.17 24.57 -14.72
C LEU A 2 -2.71 23.21 -14.13
N PRO A 3 -1.85 23.20 -13.12
CA PRO A 3 -1.49 21.95 -12.45
C PRO A 3 -2.73 21.32 -11.81
N VAL A 4 -2.86 20.00 -11.89
CA VAL A 4 -3.84 19.26 -11.09
C VAL A 4 -3.40 19.36 -9.64
N VAL A 5 -4.22 20.00 -8.80
CA VAL A 5 -4.02 20.05 -7.35
C VAL A 5 -5.10 19.17 -6.73
N PRO A 6 -4.74 17.97 -6.23
CA PRO A 6 -5.69 17.15 -5.49
C PRO A 6 -6.12 17.87 -4.21
N GLY A 7 -7.38 17.70 -3.81
CA GLY A 7 -7.80 18.01 -2.45
C GLY A 7 -7.35 16.90 -1.50
N PHE A 8 -6.88 17.26 -0.31
CA PHE A 8 -6.43 16.31 0.73
C PHE A 8 -7.32 16.32 1.98
N SER A 9 -8.48 16.98 1.93
CA SER A 9 -9.34 17.16 3.10
C SER A 9 -9.83 15.85 3.72
N HIS A 10 -9.89 14.77 2.94
CA HIS A 10 -10.21 13.42 3.45
C HIS A 10 -9.10 12.85 4.35
N LEU A 11 -7.88 13.39 4.27
CA LEU A 11 -6.74 12.96 5.08
C LEU A 11 -6.49 13.79 6.35
N ASP A 12 -7.26 14.87 6.54
CA ASP A 12 -7.19 15.77 7.70
C ASP A 12 -8.04 15.27 8.88
N GLY A 13 -8.80 14.20 8.67
CA GLY A 13 -9.63 13.56 9.69
C GLY A 13 -8.81 12.88 10.79
N ARG A 14 -9.50 12.42 11.84
CA ARG A 14 -8.86 11.58 12.87
C ARG A 14 -8.70 10.14 12.37
N PRO A 15 -7.56 9.48 12.64
CA PRO A 15 -7.36 8.08 12.32
C PRO A 15 -8.36 7.19 13.07
N ASN A 16 -8.75 6.08 12.46
CA ASN A 16 -9.35 4.98 13.19
C ASN A 16 -8.30 4.34 14.11
N ARG A 17 -8.35 4.70 15.40
CA ARG A 17 -7.40 4.22 16.41
C ARG A 17 -7.42 2.71 16.61
N PHE A 18 -8.59 2.08 16.53
CA PHE A 18 -8.68 0.63 16.66
C PHE A 18 -7.91 -0.10 15.53
N LEU A 19 -7.90 0.45 14.32
CA LEU A 19 -7.08 -0.07 13.24
C LEU A 19 -5.60 0.25 13.45
N ALA A 20 -5.27 1.51 13.77
CA ALA A 20 -3.89 1.95 13.98
C ALA A 20 -3.19 1.08 15.03
N ASP A 21 -3.84 0.86 16.18
CA ASP A 21 -3.28 0.12 17.31
C ASP A 21 -3.00 -1.37 16.98
N GLN A 22 -3.64 -1.94 15.95
CA GLN A 22 -3.36 -3.31 15.50
C GLN A 22 -2.04 -3.44 14.73
N PHE A 23 -1.52 -2.33 14.21
CA PHE A 23 -0.32 -2.29 13.39
C PHE A 23 0.79 -1.40 13.99
N ASP A 24 0.52 -0.72 15.10
CA ASP A 24 1.48 0.01 15.92
C ASP A 24 2.13 -0.91 16.97
N ASP A 25 2.85 -1.93 16.49
CA ASP A 25 3.43 -3.01 17.29
C ASP A 25 4.94 -3.21 17.03
N SER A 26 5.59 -2.13 16.57
CA SER A 26 7.00 -2.04 16.20
C SER A 26 7.44 -2.91 15.00
N TRP A 27 6.51 -3.39 14.19
CA TRP A 27 6.83 -3.94 12.86
C TRP A 27 6.96 -2.84 11.84
N THR A 28 7.81 -3.05 10.83
CA THR A 28 7.89 -2.14 9.70
C THR A 28 6.68 -2.32 8.78
N ASN A 29 5.88 -1.28 8.60
CA ASN A 29 4.69 -1.25 7.76
C ASN A 29 5.02 -0.63 6.39
N ILE A 30 5.01 -1.47 5.34
CA ILE A 30 5.15 -1.03 3.95
C ILE A 30 3.75 -0.92 3.35
N LEU A 31 3.37 0.27 2.93
CA LEU A 31 2.03 0.60 2.45
C LEU A 31 1.99 0.75 0.93
N PHE A 32 0.96 0.20 0.31
CA PHE A 32 0.48 0.59 -1.01
C PHE A 32 -1.00 0.94 -0.95
N VAL A 33 -1.39 2.03 -1.61
CA VAL A 33 -2.79 2.46 -1.74
C VAL A 33 -3.16 2.53 -3.22
N GLY A 34 -4.16 1.75 -3.62
CA GLY A 34 -4.67 1.71 -4.99
C GLY A 34 -5.45 0.43 -5.28
N ARG A 35 -6.25 0.44 -6.36
CA ARG A 35 -6.95 -0.77 -6.79
C ARG A 35 -5.96 -1.91 -7.06
N VAL A 36 -6.32 -3.13 -6.70
CA VAL A 36 -5.51 -4.32 -6.95
C VAL A 36 -5.78 -4.81 -8.38
N ILE A 37 -5.07 -4.23 -9.34
CA ILE A 37 -5.26 -4.46 -10.78
C ILE A 37 -3.90 -4.56 -11.50
N PRO A 38 -3.82 -5.26 -12.66
CA PRO A 38 -2.52 -5.60 -13.28
C PRO A 38 -1.58 -4.43 -13.58
N ASN A 39 -2.10 -3.27 -14.00
CA ASN A 39 -1.25 -2.11 -14.31
C ASN A 39 -0.64 -1.44 -13.06
N LYS A 40 -1.09 -1.82 -11.85
CA LYS A 40 -0.48 -1.40 -10.59
C LYS A 40 0.68 -2.30 -10.16
N LYS A 41 0.94 -3.39 -10.90
CA LYS A 41 2.09 -4.28 -10.69
C LYS A 41 2.19 -4.80 -9.26
N ILE A 42 1.07 -5.28 -8.73
CA ILE A 42 1.00 -5.76 -7.34
C ILE A 42 1.92 -6.97 -7.15
N GLU A 43 2.15 -7.77 -8.20
CA GLU A 43 3.14 -8.84 -8.22
C GLU A 43 4.56 -8.33 -7.93
N ASP A 44 4.92 -7.14 -8.37
CA ASP A 44 6.25 -6.56 -8.15
C ASP A 44 6.36 -5.99 -6.74
N LEU A 45 5.29 -5.40 -6.20
CA LEU A 45 5.22 -5.04 -4.78
C LEU A 45 5.50 -6.25 -3.88
N ILE A 46 4.90 -7.41 -4.20
CA ILE A 46 5.13 -8.66 -3.47
C ILE A 46 6.59 -9.13 -3.62
N ARG A 47 7.20 -9.02 -4.81
CA ARG A 47 8.62 -9.40 -5.02
C ARG A 47 9.58 -8.48 -4.27
N PHE A 48 9.36 -7.17 -4.32
CA PHE A 48 10.18 -6.19 -3.60
C PHE A 48 10.08 -6.42 -2.10
N TYR A 49 8.86 -6.61 -1.61
CA TYR A 49 8.62 -6.95 -0.22
C TYR A 49 9.29 -8.28 0.17
N HIS A 50 9.14 -9.34 -0.62
CA HIS A 50 9.80 -10.62 -0.37
C HIS A 50 11.32 -10.47 -0.22
N ALA A 51 11.95 -9.74 -1.15
CA ALA A 51 13.38 -9.49 -1.10
C ALA A 51 13.79 -8.71 0.15
N TYR A 52 13.05 -7.66 0.52
CA TYR A 52 13.31 -6.88 1.72
C TYR A 52 13.13 -7.69 3.01
N HIS A 53 12.01 -8.40 3.10
CA HIS A 53 11.62 -9.20 4.26
C HIS A 53 12.63 -10.31 4.55
N THR A 54 13.07 -11.03 3.51
CA THR A 54 13.96 -12.18 3.64
C THR A 54 15.42 -11.79 3.86
N ALA A 55 15.88 -10.71 3.23
CA ALA A 55 17.30 -10.33 3.26
C ALA A 55 17.65 -9.31 4.35
N PHE A 56 16.70 -8.48 4.79
CA PHE A 56 17.00 -7.32 5.64
C PHE A 56 16.16 -7.25 6.92
N ASN A 57 14.84 -7.42 6.84
CA ASN A 57 13.98 -7.24 8.00
C ASN A 57 12.80 -8.24 8.03
N PRO A 58 12.92 -9.37 8.75
CA PRO A 58 11.82 -10.32 8.89
C PRO A 58 10.67 -9.80 9.77
N ARG A 59 10.84 -8.68 10.49
CA ARG A 59 9.78 -8.03 11.27
C ARG A 59 9.18 -6.86 10.47
N SER A 60 8.70 -7.19 9.27
CA SER A 60 8.06 -6.27 8.34
C SER A 60 6.76 -6.87 7.81
N ARG A 61 5.87 -6.02 7.28
CA ARG A 61 4.67 -6.46 6.58
C ARG A 61 4.35 -5.56 5.38
N LEU A 62 3.63 -6.11 4.42
CA LEU A 62 3.10 -5.38 3.27
C LEU A 62 1.58 -5.19 3.44
N LEU A 63 1.13 -3.94 3.44
CA LEU A 63 -0.27 -3.53 3.56
C LEU A 63 -0.74 -3.02 2.20
N ILE A 64 -1.66 -3.73 1.57
CA ILE A 64 -2.22 -3.40 0.26
C ILE A 64 -3.66 -2.94 0.46
N VAL A 65 -3.87 -1.63 0.40
CA VAL A 65 -5.16 -0.97 0.60
C VAL A 65 -5.78 -0.64 -0.74
N GLY A 66 -6.96 -1.21 -1.00
CA GLY A 66 -7.76 -0.92 -2.18
C GLY A 66 -8.56 -2.11 -2.68
N ALA A 67 -9.63 -1.82 -3.41
CA ALA A 67 -10.54 -2.84 -3.93
C ALA A 67 -9.91 -3.66 -5.07
N TYR A 68 -10.32 -4.93 -5.17
CA TYR A 68 -9.96 -5.88 -6.24
C TYR A 68 -11.18 -6.33 -7.07
N SER A 69 -12.35 -5.71 -6.87
CA SER A 69 -13.59 -6.09 -7.55
C SER A 69 -13.45 -6.00 -9.08
N GLY A 70 -13.88 -7.06 -9.77
CA GLY A 70 -13.71 -7.22 -11.22
C GLY A 70 -12.35 -7.76 -11.65
N PHE A 71 -11.46 -8.08 -10.70
CA PHE A 71 -10.12 -8.63 -10.94
C PHE A 71 -9.81 -9.85 -10.07
N GLU A 72 -10.83 -10.65 -9.75
CA GLU A 72 -10.76 -11.79 -8.82
C GLU A 72 -9.73 -12.84 -9.26
N ARG A 73 -9.58 -13.07 -10.57
CA ARG A 73 -8.56 -13.99 -11.11
C ARG A 73 -7.13 -13.51 -10.85
N TYR A 74 -6.90 -12.21 -11.02
CA TYR A 74 -5.60 -11.59 -10.73
C TYR A 74 -5.32 -11.64 -9.23
N PHE A 75 -6.31 -11.27 -8.41
CA PHE A 75 -6.23 -11.39 -6.96
C PHE A 75 -5.92 -12.82 -6.50
N ALA A 76 -6.55 -13.84 -7.08
CA ALA A 76 -6.27 -15.24 -6.78
C ALA A 76 -4.82 -15.63 -7.14
N ALA A 77 -4.31 -15.15 -8.28
CA ALA A 77 -2.91 -15.37 -8.68
C ALA A 77 -1.92 -14.71 -7.70
N LEU A 78 -2.23 -13.52 -7.20
CA LEU A 78 -1.41 -12.84 -6.17
C LEU A 78 -1.38 -13.65 -4.87
N ASN A 79 -2.52 -14.19 -4.42
CA ASN A 79 -2.57 -15.05 -3.22
C ASN A 79 -1.81 -16.37 -3.42
N GLN A 80 -1.85 -16.96 -4.61
CA GLN A 80 -1.04 -18.13 -4.92
C GLN A 80 0.46 -17.81 -4.86
N MET A 81 0.83 -16.62 -5.34
CA MET A 81 2.22 -16.15 -5.30
C MET A 81 2.70 -15.89 -3.87
N THR A 82 1.91 -15.25 -3.00
CA THR A 82 2.29 -15.05 -1.59
C THR A 82 2.45 -16.38 -0.86
N ALA A 83 1.57 -17.35 -1.12
CA ALA A 83 1.68 -18.70 -0.57
C ALA A 83 2.93 -19.45 -1.09
N ALA A 84 3.23 -19.35 -2.39
CA ALA A 84 4.41 -20.00 -2.98
C ALA A 84 5.73 -19.41 -2.47
N LEU A 85 5.72 -18.15 -2.01
CA LEU A 85 6.87 -17.46 -1.41
C LEU A 85 6.90 -17.55 0.12
N ASP A 86 5.98 -18.30 0.74
CA ASP A 86 5.85 -18.45 2.20
C ASP A 86 5.74 -17.09 2.95
N LEU A 87 5.02 -16.13 2.36
CA LEU A 87 4.84 -14.80 2.93
C LEU A 87 3.55 -14.72 3.76
N SER A 88 3.68 -14.83 5.08
CA SER A 88 2.55 -14.71 6.03
C SER A 88 2.09 -13.27 6.29
N HIS A 89 2.92 -12.27 5.98
CA HIS A 89 2.70 -10.85 6.35
C HIS A 89 2.42 -9.95 5.13
N VAL A 90 1.63 -10.46 4.19
CA VAL A 90 1.05 -9.67 3.09
C VAL A 90 -0.46 -9.56 3.32
N HIS A 91 -0.93 -8.34 3.56
CA HIS A 91 -2.32 -8.06 3.94
C HIS A 91 -3.03 -7.32 2.81
N PHE A 92 -3.95 -8.01 2.13
CA PHE A 92 -4.90 -7.37 1.22
C PHE A 92 -6.09 -6.83 2.00
N VAL A 93 -6.06 -5.54 2.33
CA VAL A 93 -7.03 -4.90 3.22
C VAL A 93 -8.38 -4.69 2.52
N GLY A 94 -8.37 -4.43 1.22
CA GLY A 94 -9.60 -4.12 0.47
C GLY A 94 -9.98 -2.65 0.57
N HIS A 95 -11.27 -2.35 0.43
CA HIS A 95 -11.78 -0.99 0.54
C HIS A 95 -11.83 -0.52 1.99
N VAL A 96 -11.48 0.74 2.24
CA VAL A 96 -11.40 1.35 3.57
C VAL A 96 -12.11 2.70 3.59
N SER A 97 -12.59 3.11 4.76
CA SER A 97 -13.09 4.47 5.00
C SER A 97 -11.95 5.50 5.06
N ASP A 98 -12.28 6.79 4.95
CA ASP A 98 -11.29 7.88 5.07
C ASP A 98 -10.52 7.81 6.40
N SER A 99 -11.20 7.53 7.52
CA SER A 99 -10.56 7.42 8.83
C SER A 99 -9.58 6.24 8.92
N GLU A 100 -9.85 5.15 8.22
CA GLU A 100 -8.96 3.99 8.14
C GLU A 100 -7.80 4.27 7.19
N LEU A 101 -8.05 4.95 6.07
CA LEU A 101 -6.99 5.38 5.16
C LEU A 101 -6.00 6.32 5.87
N VAL A 102 -6.51 7.27 6.66
CA VAL A 102 -5.68 8.12 7.52
C VAL A 102 -4.84 7.28 8.47
N ALA A 103 -5.45 6.29 9.14
CA ALA A 103 -4.72 5.39 10.03
C ALA A 103 -3.60 4.64 9.30
N PHE A 104 -3.86 4.10 8.10
CA PHE A 104 -2.84 3.40 7.30
C PHE A 104 -1.67 4.30 6.91
N TYR A 105 -1.91 5.54 6.51
CA TYR A 105 -0.82 6.49 6.23
C TYR A 105 -0.04 6.85 7.49
N GLU A 106 -0.70 7.03 8.65
CA GLU A 106 -0.02 7.39 9.90
C GLU A 106 0.88 6.28 10.46
N ILE A 107 0.53 5.01 10.27
CA ILE A 107 1.35 3.87 10.71
C ILE A 107 2.40 3.43 9.69
N ALA A 108 2.40 3.99 8.48
CA ALA A 108 3.26 3.55 7.41
C ALA A 108 4.70 4.07 7.59
N ASP A 109 5.67 3.17 7.54
CA ASP A 109 7.09 3.54 7.53
C ASP A 109 7.59 3.83 6.10
N LEU A 110 6.93 3.25 5.10
CA LEU A 110 7.27 3.38 3.68
C LEU A 110 6.01 3.26 2.83
N PHE A 111 5.83 4.19 1.89
CA PHE A 111 4.92 4.04 0.77
C PHE A 111 5.67 3.44 -0.43
N LEU A 112 5.17 2.34 -0.98
CA LEU A 112 5.80 1.61 -2.08
C LEU A 112 4.87 1.57 -3.30
N CYS A 113 5.34 2.08 -4.44
CA CYS A 113 4.58 2.09 -5.69
C CYS A 113 5.37 1.44 -6.84
N ALA A 114 4.75 0.48 -7.54
CA ALA A 114 5.35 -0.22 -8.68
C ALA A 114 4.59 -0.01 -10.00
N SER A 115 3.58 0.87 -10.01
CA SER A 115 2.68 1.06 -11.15
C SER A 115 3.41 1.42 -12.44
N GLU A 116 3.11 0.72 -13.54
CA GLU A 116 3.77 0.91 -14.84
C GLU A 116 3.36 2.22 -15.54
N HIS A 117 2.13 2.70 -15.32
CA HIS A 117 1.62 3.93 -15.92
C HIS A 117 0.61 4.59 -14.98
N GLU A 118 1.01 5.70 -14.37
CA GLU A 118 0.14 6.55 -13.54
C GLU A 118 -0.03 7.90 -14.23
N GLY A 119 -1.25 8.45 -14.24
CA GLY A 119 -1.45 9.83 -14.68
C GLY A 119 -0.76 10.79 -13.72
N PHE A 120 -1.35 10.98 -12.53
CA PHE A 120 -0.81 11.83 -11.47
C PHE A 120 -0.39 11.05 -10.21
N CYS A 121 -0.81 9.78 -10.07
CA CYS A 121 -0.61 8.97 -8.86
C CYS A 121 -1.02 9.71 -7.58
N VAL A 122 -2.32 10.01 -7.42
CA VAL A 122 -2.83 10.69 -6.23
C VAL A 122 -2.32 10.07 -4.91
N PRO A 123 -2.30 8.74 -4.75
CA PRO A 123 -1.76 8.12 -3.53
C PRO A 123 -0.29 8.44 -3.19
N LEU A 124 0.55 8.67 -4.22
CA LEU A 124 1.94 9.07 -3.99
C LEU A 124 2.02 10.49 -3.41
N VAL A 125 1.16 11.39 -3.88
CA VAL A 125 1.10 12.76 -3.35
C VAL A 125 0.43 12.79 -1.98
N GLU A 126 -0.54 11.91 -1.72
CA GLU A 126 -1.09 11.69 -0.38
C GLU A 126 -0.03 11.20 0.60
N ALA A 127 0.84 10.27 0.20
CA ALA A 127 1.97 9.82 1.01
C ALA A 127 2.92 10.98 1.36
N PHE A 128 3.24 11.85 0.40
CA PHE A 128 4.01 13.07 0.67
C PHE A 128 3.29 14.01 1.63
N TYR A 129 1.98 14.19 1.47
CA TYR A 129 1.17 15.02 2.36
C TYR A 129 1.19 14.50 3.79
N LYS A 130 1.21 13.18 3.99
CA LYS A 130 1.30 12.53 5.30
C LYS A 130 2.75 12.27 5.75
N GLU A 131 3.73 12.87 5.06
CA GLU A 131 5.16 12.79 5.37
C GLU A 131 5.74 11.35 5.39
N VAL A 132 5.11 10.44 4.63
CA VAL A 132 5.56 9.05 4.53
C VAL A 132 6.70 8.96 3.49
N PRO A 133 7.86 8.41 3.86
CA PRO A 133 8.93 8.12 2.90
C PRO A 133 8.39 7.28 1.74
N THR A 134 8.74 7.64 0.50
CA THR A 134 8.18 6.98 -0.69
C THR A 134 9.27 6.36 -1.55
N LEU A 135 9.07 5.11 -1.97
CA LEU A 135 9.82 4.44 -3.02
C LEU A 135 8.89 4.15 -4.19
N ALA A 136 9.25 4.63 -5.38
CA ALA A 136 8.50 4.43 -6.61
C ALA A 136 9.37 3.82 -7.70
N TYR A 137 8.84 2.85 -8.44
CA TYR A 137 9.51 2.26 -9.60
C TYR A 137 9.55 3.27 -10.75
N THR A 138 10.72 3.44 -11.36
CA THR A 138 10.87 4.24 -12.59
C THR A 138 10.42 3.37 -13.76
N ALA A 139 9.22 3.63 -14.28
CA ALA A 139 8.71 3.02 -15.50
C ALA A 139 9.34 3.65 -16.75
#